data_AF-A0A954EHX0-F1
#
_entry.id   AF-A0A954EHX0-F1
#
_cell.length_a   1.000
_cell.length_b   1.000
_cell.length_c   1.000
_cell.angle_alpha   90.00
_cell.angle_beta   90.00
_cell.angle_gamma   90.00
#
_symmetry.space_group_name_H-M   'P 1'
#
loop_
_entity.id
_entity.type
_entity.pdbx_description
1 polymer ?
#
loop_
_entity_poly.entity_id
_entity_poly.type
_entity_poly.pdbx_seq_one_letter_code
_entity_poly.pdbx_strand_id
1 'polypeptide(L)'
;ASAYLHESPDLKLNTRQVGLIAGSLVIVSQLLLLSRNFLPEVLSTHFIEKYTMFPPTIPYVLGTLGWAMMLLAAGHHFLDGRNWSAASWTISTPMLFSRYAFTIYVLHHVVHLWPLWVYAVSHGQEPTYYWRQAMSLVPSLVLAVIYLVASYFLILWMQRRHVMGIEDSMRWICD
;
A
#
# COMPACT_ATOMS: atom_id res chain seq x y z
N ALA A 1 2.87 -20.05 -35.06
CA ALA A 1 3.74 -19.84 -33.89
C ALA A 1 2.94 -20.11 -32.61
N SER A 2 2.77 -21.40 -32.26
CA SER A 2 1.92 -21.89 -31.18
C SER A 2 2.71 -22.94 -30.38
N ALA A 3 3.70 -22.48 -29.61
CA ALA A 3 4.61 -23.39 -28.89
C ALA A 3 5.36 -22.78 -27.68
N TYR A 4 4.85 -21.73 -27.03
CA TYR A 4 5.52 -21.15 -25.83
C TYR A 4 4.53 -20.64 -24.78
N LEU A 5 3.57 -21.46 -24.37
CA LEU A 5 2.98 -21.35 -23.03
C LEU A 5 3.58 -22.46 -22.19
N HIS A 6 4.81 -22.23 -21.75
CA HIS A 6 5.42 -23.01 -20.71
C HIS A 6 4.60 -22.73 -19.46
N GLU A 7 3.69 -23.65 -19.10
CA GLU A 7 3.03 -23.63 -17.80
C GLU A 7 4.13 -23.58 -16.76
N SER A 8 4.33 -22.41 -16.15
CA SER A 8 5.11 -22.30 -14.94
C SER A 8 4.46 -23.24 -13.93
N PRO A 9 5.20 -24.13 -13.25
CA PRO A 9 4.61 -24.95 -12.21
C PRO A 9 3.97 -24.01 -11.19
N ASP A 10 2.64 -23.95 -11.20
CA ASP A 10 1.85 -23.10 -10.32
C ASP A 10 2.21 -23.47 -8.89
N LEU A 11 3.08 -22.68 -8.27
CA LEU A 11 3.42 -22.81 -6.87
C LEU A 11 2.17 -22.37 -6.09
N LYS A 12 1.22 -23.29 -5.91
CA LYS A 12 0.01 -23.06 -5.12
C LYS A 12 0.41 -22.95 -3.66
N LEU A 13 0.88 -21.76 -3.26
CA LEU A 13 1.15 -21.44 -1.86
C LEU A 13 -0.17 -21.57 -1.10
N ASN A 14 -0.17 -22.45 -0.10
CA ASN A 14 -1.30 -22.60 0.81
C ASN A 14 -1.46 -21.30 1.62
N THR A 15 -2.69 -20.86 1.88
CA THR A 15 -2.98 -19.69 2.73
C THR A 15 -2.27 -19.76 4.09
N ARG A 16 -2.09 -20.97 4.63
CA ARG A 16 -1.29 -21.21 5.84
C ARG A 16 0.19 -20.84 5.65
N GLN A 17 0.79 -21.18 4.51
CA GLN A 17 2.18 -20.83 4.20
C GLN A 17 2.34 -19.32 4.04
N VAL A 18 1.40 -18.66 3.36
CA VAL A 18 1.37 -17.19 3.26
C VAL A 18 1.29 -16.55 4.63
N GLY A 19 0.41 -17.05 5.52
CA GLY A 19 0.29 -16.58 6.89
C GLY A 19 1.57 -16.76 7.72
N LEU A 20 2.26 -17.90 7.56
CA LEU A 20 3.54 -18.15 8.23
C LEU A 20 4.65 -17.20 7.75
N ILE A 21 4.77 -17.00 6.43
CA ILE A 21 5.74 -16.06 5.86
C ILE A 21 5.43 -14.64 6.38
N ALA A 22 4.17 -14.20 6.26
CA ALA A 22 3.74 -12.87 6.69
C ALA A 22 3.99 -12.63 8.19
N GLY A 23 3.61 -13.60 9.04
CA GLY A 23 3.86 -13.55 10.47
C GLY A 23 5.35 -13.54 10.82
N SER A 24 6.17 -14.34 10.10
CA SER A 24 7.62 -14.35 10.30
C SER A 24 8.26 -12.99 9.98
N LEU A 25 7.81 -12.31 8.92
CA LEU A 25 8.28 -10.97 8.56
C LEU A 25 7.96 -9.95 9.66
N VAL A 26 6.73 -9.98 10.21
CA VAL A 26 6.34 -9.11 11.33
C VAL A 26 7.19 -9.41 12.57
N ILE A 27 7.34 -10.69 12.93
CA ILE A 27 8.14 -11.09 14.10
C ILE A 27 9.59 -10.64 13.95
N VAL A 28 10.21 -10.87 12.79
CA VAL A 28 11.59 -10.43 12.51
C VAL A 28 11.70 -8.92 12.60
N SER A 29 10.76 -8.16 12.03
CA SER A 29 10.69 -6.70 12.18
C SER A 29 10.70 -6.27 13.65
N GLN A 30 9.82 -6.86 14.47
CA GLN A 30 9.73 -6.52 15.89
C GLN A 30 10.97 -6.92 16.67
N LEU A 31 11.55 -8.08 16.39
CA LEU A 31 12.79 -8.54 17.02
C LEU A 31 13.96 -7.62 16.68
N LEU A 32 14.07 -7.15 15.44
CA LEU A 32 15.09 -6.16 15.05
C LEU A 32 14.95 -4.88 15.88
N LEU A 33 13.72 -4.34 16.01
CA LEU A 33 13.47 -3.14 16.80
C LEU A 33 13.79 -3.32 18.30
N LEU A 34 13.48 -4.48 18.88
CA LEU A 34 13.77 -4.79 20.28
C LEU A 34 15.26 -5.05 20.52
N SER A 35 15.93 -5.71 19.57
CA SER A 35 17.36 -6.03 19.63
C SER A 35 18.27 -4.81 19.51
N ARG A 36 17.74 -3.69 19.00
CA ARG A 36 18.46 -2.44 18.75
C ARG A 36 19.27 -1.95 19.96
N ASN A 37 18.74 -2.09 21.17
CA ASN A 37 19.38 -1.63 22.41
C ASN A 37 20.59 -2.49 22.83
N PHE A 38 20.77 -3.66 22.20
CA PHE A 38 21.84 -4.61 22.52
C PHE A 38 22.93 -4.67 21.44
N LEU A 39 22.77 -3.92 20.36
CA LEU A 39 23.70 -3.93 19.22
C LEU A 39 24.73 -2.80 19.33
N PRO A 40 25.96 -3.01 18.80
CA PRO A 40 26.95 -1.95 18.66
C PRO A 40 26.38 -0.76 17.89
N GLU A 41 26.79 0.45 18.27
CA GLU A 41 26.25 1.71 17.73
C GLU A 41 26.30 1.76 16.20
N VAL A 42 27.39 1.30 15.58
CA VAL A 42 27.58 1.25 14.11
C VAL A 42 26.50 0.41 13.41
N LEU A 43 26.11 -0.74 13.98
CA LEU A 43 25.05 -1.59 13.40
C LEU A 43 23.67 -0.98 13.64
N SER A 44 23.46 -0.36 14.81
CA SER A 44 22.21 0.29 15.21
C SER A 44 21.91 1.55 14.38
N THR A 45 22.91 2.33 13.98
CA THR A 45 22.71 3.55 13.19
C THR A 45 22.62 3.30 11.69
N HIS A 46 23.36 2.33 11.13
CA HIS A 46 23.40 2.11 9.69
C HIS A 46 22.40 1.07 9.16
N PHE A 47 22.03 0.07 9.96
CA PHE A 47 21.20 -1.06 9.48
C PHE A 47 19.87 -1.21 10.23
N ILE A 48 19.88 -0.97 11.54
CA ILE A 48 18.73 -1.21 12.43
C ILE A 48 18.36 0.10 13.11
N GLU A 49 18.07 1.11 12.28
CA GLU A 49 17.65 2.43 12.75
C GLU A 49 16.21 2.39 13.34
N LYS A 50 15.63 3.57 13.58
CA LYS A 50 14.23 3.72 14.00
C LYS A 50 13.29 3.15 12.92
N TYR A 51 12.05 2.83 13.30
CA TYR A 51 11.01 2.46 12.34
C TYR A 51 10.64 3.67 11.46
N THR A 52 11.30 3.82 10.31
CA THR A 52 11.17 4.97 9.41
C THR A 52 10.95 4.53 7.96
N MET A 53 10.09 5.29 7.26
CA MET A 53 9.79 5.12 5.83
C MET A 53 10.82 5.84 4.94
N PHE A 54 11.44 6.91 5.42
CA PHE A 54 12.39 7.72 4.67
C PHE A 54 13.63 8.12 5.51
N PRO A 55 14.83 7.62 5.16
CA PRO A 55 15.05 6.49 4.24
C PRO A 55 14.34 5.22 4.75
N PRO A 56 13.89 4.30 3.88
CA PRO A 56 13.18 3.09 4.32
C PRO A 56 14.14 2.17 5.06
N THR A 57 13.81 1.84 6.30
CA THR A 57 14.62 0.94 7.13
C THR A 57 14.18 -0.51 6.95
N ILE A 58 15.09 -1.46 7.17
CA ILE A 58 14.80 -2.89 7.06
C ILE A 58 13.60 -3.31 7.94
N PRO A 59 13.52 -2.92 9.23
CA PRO A 59 12.36 -3.25 10.06
C PRO A 59 11.06 -2.66 9.50
N TYR A 60 11.11 -1.41 8.99
CA TYR A 60 9.95 -0.79 8.36
C TYR A 60 9.43 -1.59 7.16
N VAL A 61 10.32 -1.98 6.24
CA VAL A 61 9.94 -2.73 5.04
C VAL A 61 9.40 -4.11 5.41
N LEU A 62 10.09 -4.86 6.27
CA LEU A 62 9.66 -6.20 6.70
C LEU A 62 8.33 -6.16 7.44
N GLY A 63 8.18 -5.23 8.38
CA GLY A 63 6.95 -5.07 9.16
C GLY A 63 5.77 -4.68 8.28
N THR A 64 5.96 -3.70 7.39
CA THR A 64 4.91 -3.22 6.48
C THR A 64 4.46 -4.31 5.50
N LEU A 65 5.41 -5.05 4.90
CA LEU A 65 5.10 -6.17 4.01
C LEU A 65 4.40 -7.31 4.75
N GLY A 66 4.91 -7.69 5.92
CA GLY A 66 4.31 -8.73 6.76
C GLY A 66 2.87 -8.40 7.13
N TRP A 67 2.61 -7.17 7.60
CA TRP A 67 1.25 -6.71 7.90
C TRP A 67 0.36 -6.67 6.66
N ALA A 68 0.85 -6.17 5.53
CA ALA A 68 0.09 -6.14 4.29
C ALA A 68 -0.34 -7.55 3.86
N MET A 69 0.58 -8.52 3.87
CA MET A 69 0.28 -9.91 3.55
C MET A 69 -0.70 -10.54 4.53
N MET A 70 -0.55 -10.29 5.84
CA MET A 70 -1.49 -10.79 6.86
C MET A 70 -2.89 -10.22 6.65
N LEU A 71 -3.02 -8.92 6.39
CA LEU A 71 -4.31 -8.26 6.16
C LEU A 71 -4.96 -8.76 4.87
N LEU A 72 -4.18 -8.96 3.80
CA LEU A 72 -4.68 -9.54 2.56
C LEU A 72 -5.15 -10.99 2.76
N ALA A 73 -4.36 -11.82 3.47
CA ALA A 73 -4.74 -13.20 3.76
C ALA A 73 -6.00 -13.28 4.65
N ALA A 74 -6.09 -12.41 5.67
CA ALA A 74 -7.27 -12.31 6.53
C ALA A 74 -8.49 -11.83 5.75
N GLY A 75 -8.32 -10.82 4.88
CA GLY A 75 -9.36 -10.33 3.99
C GLY A 75 -9.86 -11.42 3.05
N HIS A 76 -8.95 -12.15 2.40
CA HIS A 76 -9.29 -13.27 1.54
C HIS A 76 -10.05 -14.36 2.29
N HIS A 77 -9.58 -14.76 3.48
CA HIS A 77 -10.27 -15.78 4.28
C HIS A 77 -11.66 -15.32 4.74
N PHE A 78 -11.81 -14.05 5.13
CA PHE A 78 -13.08 -13.47 5.54
C PHE A 78 -14.09 -13.35 4.39
N LEU A 79 -13.61 -13.03 3.19
CA LEU A 79 -14.43 -12.94 1.99
C LEU A 79 -14.84 -14.34 1.48
N ASP A 80 -13.93 -15.30 1.47
CA ASP A 80 -14.19 -16.66 0.97
C ASP A 80 -15.05 -17.50 1.91
N GLY A 81 -14.97 -17.26 3.23
CA GLY A 81 -15.70 -18.03 4.24
C GLY A 81 -17.21 -17.74 4.32
N ARG A 82 -17.75 -16.89 3.45
CA ARG A 82 -19.16 -16.45 3.48
C ARG A 82 -19.77 -16.48 2.08
N ASN A 83 -21.01 -16.95 1.97
CA ASN A 83 -21.81 -16.90 0.74
C ASN A 83 -22.31 -15.47 0.49
N TRP A 84 -21.41 -14.57 0.17
CA TRP A 84 -21.74 -13.22 -0.23
C TRP A 84 -22.31 -13.23 -1.65
N SER A 85 -23.44 -12.55 -1.85
CA SER A 85 -23.89 -12.22 -3.21
C SER A 85 -22.87 -11.28 -3.86
N ALA A 86 -22.61 -11.45 -5.16
CA ALA A 86 -21.79 -10.54 -5.95
C ALA A 86 -22.31 -9.08 -5.93
N ALA A 87 -23.60 -8.89 -5.65
CA ALA A 87 -24.22 -7.57 -5.47
C ALA A 87 -24.03 -6.99 -4.05
N SER A 88 -23.43 -7.73 -3.12
CA SER A 88 -23.20 -7.24 -1.76
C SER A 88 -22.18 -6.10 -1.76
N TRP A 89 -22.46 -5.06 -0.97
CA TRP A 89 -21.57 -3.92 -0.80
C TRP A 89 -20.14 -4.32 -0.35
N THR A 90 -20.04 -5.42 0.38
CA THR A 90 -18.78 -6.00 0.90
C THR A 90 -17.84 -6.51 -0.19
N ILE A 91 -18.37 -7.03 -1.30
CA ILE A 91 -17.55 -7.47 -2.45
C ILE A 91 -17.38 -6.34 -3.47
N SER A 92 -18.44 -5.58 -3.73
CA SER A 92 -18.41 -4.55 -4.78
C SER A 92 -17.47 -3.39 -4.45
N THR A 93 -17.32 -3.03 -3.18
CA THR A 93 -16.45 -1.91 -2.78
C THR A 93 -14.95 -2.20 -2.95
N PRO A 94 -14.39 -3.31 -2.43
CA PRO A 94 -12.99 -3.65 -2.68
C PRO A 94 -12.67 -3.80 -4.18
N MET A 95 -13.58 -4.40 -4.95
CA MET A 95 -13.42 -4.50 -6.42
C MET A 95 -13.36 -3.11 -7.07
N LEU A 96 -14.17 -2.16 -6.60
CA LEU A 96 -14.16 -0.79 -7.10
C LEU A 96 -12.82 -0.12 -6.83
N PHE A 97 -12.30 -0.21 -5.60
CA PHE A 97 -10.98 0.31 -5.25
C PHE A 97 -9.86 -0.36 -6.06
N SER A 98 -9.94 -1.68 -6.27
CA SER A 98 -8.96 -2.41 -7.07
C SER A 98 -8.96 -1.97 -8.53
N ARG A 99 -10.13 -1.76 -9.13
CA ARG A 99 -10.27 -1.34 -10.54
C ARG A 99 -9.71 0.06 -10.78
N TYR A 100 -9.81 0.94 -9.79
CA TYR A 100 -9.32 2.32 -9.89
C TYR A 100 -8.03 2.53 -9.10
N ALA A 101 -7.30 1.46 -8.76
CA ALA A 101 -6.14 1.54 -7.87
C ALA A 101 -5.08 2.50 -8.40
N PHE A 102 -4.80 2.47 -9.71
CA PHE A 102 -3.85 3.41 -10.29
C PHE A 102 -4.35 4.85 -10.29
N THR A 103 -5.65 5.05 -10.54
CA THR A 103 -6.27 6.39 -10.49
C THR A 103 -6.20 6.95 -9.07
N ILE A 104 -6.52 6.15 -8.05
CA ILE A 104 -6.41 6.51 -6.63
C ILE A 104 -4.95 6.81 -6.27
N TYR A 105 -4.01 6.01 -6.77
CA TYR A 105 -2.58 6.23 -6.55
C TYR A 105 -2.13 7.60 -7.09
N VAL A 106 -2.49 7.93 -8.33
CA VAL A 106 -2.15 9.22 -8.92
C VAL A 106 -2.83 10.35 -8.16
N LEU A 107 -4.14 10.24 -7.88
CA LEU A 107 -4.87 11.24 -7.11
C LEU A 107 -4.23 11.48 -5.74
N HIS A 108 -3.79 10.41 -5.07
CA HIS A 108 -3.11 10.50 -3.78
C HIS A 108 -1.82 11.32 -3.91
N HIS A 109 -1.05 11.10 -4.98
CA HIS A 109 0.16 11.87 -5.25
C HIS A 109 -0.13 13.34 -5.55
N VAL A 110 -1.15 13.61 -6.36
CA VAL A 110 -1.59 14.98 -6.70
C VAL A 110 -2.02 15.75 -5.46
N VAL A 111 -2.75 15.10 -4.55
CA VAL A 111 -3.31 15.75 -3.35
C VAL A 111 -2.28 15.87 -2.23
N HIS A 112 -1.40 14.88 -2.05
CA HIS A 112 -0.48 14.84 -0.91
C HIS A 112 0.96 15.20 -1.26
N LEU A 113 1.51 14.61 -2.32
CA LEU A 113 2.95 14.71 -2.62
C LEU A 113 3.27 15.98 -3.39
N TRP A 114 2.50 16.31 -4.42
CA TRP A 114 2.80 17.47 -5.26
C TRP A 114 2.74 18.80 -4.51
N PRO A 115 1.76 19.08 -3.62
CA PRO A 115 1.76 20.33 -2.87
C PRO A 115 2.98 20.45 -1.96
N LEU A 116 3.41 19.35 -1.34
CA LEU A 116 4.61 19.32 -0.51
C LEU A 116 5.88 19.55 -1.35
N TRP A 117 5.96 18.96 -2.54
CA TRP A 117 7.08 19.15 -3.45
C TRP A 117 7.17 20.60 -3.94
N VAL A 118 6.07 21.18 -4.43
CA VAL A 118 6.01 22.56 -4.89
C VAL A 118 6.36 23.52 -3.75
N TYR A 119 5.88 23.24 -2.53
CA TYR A 119 6.21 24.03 -1.35
C TYR A 119 7.70 23.91 -0.98
N ALA A 120 8.29 22.72 -0.97
CA ALA A 120 9.71 22.51 -0.71
C ALA A 120 10.61 23.23 -1.72
N VAL A 121 10.35 23.01 -3.01
CA VAL A 121 11.14 23.61 -4.10
C VAL A 121 11.03 25.13 -4.09
N SER A 122 9.84 25.67 -3.81
CA SER A 122 9.67 27.15 -3.73
C SER A 122 10.44 27.78 -2.55
N HIS A 123 10.86 26.98 -1.56
CA HIS A 123 11.70 27.42 -0.43
C HIS A 123 13.16 26.97 -0.57
N GLY A 124 13.58 26.52 -1.75
CA GLY A 124 14.95 26.07 -2.03
C GLY A 124 15.35 24.80 -1.28
N GLN A 125 14.37 24.00 -0.83
CA GLN A 125 14.59 22.73 -0.14
C GLN A 125 14.46 21.56 -1.13
N GLU A 126 15.04 20.42 -0.76
CA GLU A 126 14.83 19.15 -1.46
C GLU A 126 13.35 18.75 -1.44
N PRO A 127 12.78 18.16 -2.52
CA PRO A 127 11.35 17.83 -2.60
C PRO A 127 10.83 16.95 -1.46
N THR A 128 11.71 16.14 -0.86
CA THR A 128 11.37 15.21 0.23
C THR A 128 11.50 15.84 1.62
N TYR A 129 11.89 17.11 1.72
CA TYR A 129 12.22 17.76 3.00
C TYR A 129 11.06 17.69 4.02
N TYR A 130 9.83 17.96 3.57
CA TYR A 130 8.65 17.95 4.44
C TYR A 130 8.00 16.57 4.61
N TRP A 131 8.58 15.51 4.03
CA TRP A 131 8.05 14.17 4.18
C TRP A 131 8.10 13.76 5.65
N ARG A 132 6.99 13.22 6.17
CA ARG A 132 6.78 12.84 7.59
C ARG A 132 6.78 14.01 8.60
N GLN A 133 7.19 15.22 8.21
CA GLN A 133 7.31 16.37 9.12
C GLN A 133 6.15 17.37 9.00
N ALA A 134 5.42 17.35 7.89
CA ALA A 134 4.39 18.36 7.59
C ALA A 134 3.24 18.40 8.62
N MET A 135 2.86 17.26 9.19
CA MET A 135 1.73 17.16 10.11
C MET A 135 1.96 16.08 11.18
N SER A 136 1.36 16.26 12.36
CA SER A 136 1.34 15.23 13.39
C SER A 136 0.44 14.06 13.02
N LEU A 137 0.56 12.95 13.75
CA LEU A 137 -0.14 11.69 13.45
C LEU A 137 -1.66 11.85 13.40
N VAL A 138 -2.25 12.49 14.41
CA VAL A 138 -3.71 12.62 14.55
C VAL A 138 -4.37 13.31 13.35
N PRO A 139 -3.96 14.55 12.96
CA PRO A 139 -4.57 15.20 11.82
C PRO A 139 -4.25 14.49 10.50
N SER A 140 -3.10 13.81 10.39
CA SER A 140 -2.78 12.99 9.22
C SER A 140 -3.75 11.81 9.08
N LEU A 141 -4.11 11.14 10.18
CA LEU A 141 -5.09 10.05 10.19
C LEU A 141 -6.49 10.55 9.81
N VAL A 142 -6.91 11.68 10.37
CA VAL A 142 -8.20 12.30 10.01
C VAL A 142 -8.25 12.63 8.52
N LEU A 143 -7.20 13.25 7.99
CA LEU A 143 -7.12 13.61 6.58
C LEU A 143 -7.08 12.37 5.67
N ALA A 144 -6.43 11.29 6.10
CA ALA A 144 -6.44 10.01 5.39
C ALA A 144 -7.85 9.40 5.30
N VAL A 145 -8.62 9.43 6.39
CA VAL A 145 -10.02 8.98 6.38
C VAL A 145 -10.87 9.84 5.44
N ILE A 146 -10.73 11.16 5.52
CA ILE A 146 -11.42 12.09 4.62
C ILE A 146 -11.06 11.79 3.16
N TYR A 147 -9.77 11.59 2.85
CA TYR A 147 -9.29 11.26 1.52
C TYR A 147 -9.91 9.95 1.00
N LEU A 148 -9.96 8.91 1.83
CA LEU A 148 -10.56 7.62 1.44
C LEU A 148 -12.05 7.75 1.15
N VAL A 149 -12.79 8.47 1.99
CA VAL A 149 -14.22 8.73 1.80
C VAL A 149 -14.45 9.55 0.52
N ALA A 150 -13.67 10.61 0.31
CA ALA A 150 -13.75 11.43 -0.89
C ALA A 150 -13.41 10.63 -2.16
N SER A 151 -12.36 9.82 -2.11
CA SER A 151 -11.96 8.93 -3.21
C SER A 151 -13.05 7.92 -3.54
N TYR A 152 -13.68 7.32 -2.54
CA TYR A 152 -14.81 6.42 -2.74
C TYR A 152 -15.96 7.09 -3.49
N PHE A 153 -16.38 8.27 -3.05
CA PHE A 153 -17.45 9.02 -3.72
C PHE A 153 -17.07 9.46 -5.13
N LEU A 154 -15.82 9.89 -5.34
CA LEU A 154 -15.30 10.24 -6.65
C LEU A 154 -15.37 9.06 -7.61
N ILE A 155 -14.93 7.87 -7.19
CA ILE A 155 -14.94 6.67 -8.03
C ILE A 155 -16.38 6.24 -8.32
N LEU A 156 -17.28 6.28 -7.33
CA LEU A 156 -18.70 6.02 -7.56
C LEU A 156 -19.30 6.97 -8.59
N TRP A 157 -18.93 8.25 -8.53
CA TRP A 157 -19.37 9.23 -9.50
C TRP A 157 -18.81 8.95 -10.90
N MET A 158 -17.51 8.62 -11.01
CA MET A 158 -16.87 8.25 -12.27
C MET A 158 -17.53 7.01 -12.89
N GLN A 159 -17.81 5.99 -12.09
CA GLN A 159 -18.48 4.77 -12.52
C GLN A 159 -19.88 5.08 -13.06
N ARG A 160 -20.68 5.88 -12.34
CA ARG A 160 -22.04 6.27 -12.78
C ARG A 160 -22.04 7.08 -14.07
N ARG A 161 -20.98 7.84 -14.34
CA ARG A 161 -20.84 8.67 -15.55
C ARG A 161 -20.03 8.00 -16.65
N HIS A 162 -19.63 6.73 -16.48
CA HIS A 162 -18.77 6.01 -17.42
C HIS A 162 -17.48 6.77 -17.79
N VAL A 163 -16.93 7.53 -16.83
CA VAL A 163 -15.67 8.25 -17.03
C VAL A 163 -14.53 7.25 -16.90
N MET A 164 -13.68 7.20 -17.92
CA MET A 164 -12.48 6.36 -17.94
C MET A 164 -11.51 6.83 -16.86
N GLY A 165 -10.98 5.87 -16.09
CA GLY A 165 -9.86 6.13 -15.19
C GLY A 165 -8.56 6.30 -15.96
N ILE A 166 -7.50 6.75 -15.27
CA ILE A 166 -6.16 6.81 -15.88
C ILE A 166 -5.69 5.40 -16.28
N GLU A 167 -6.10 4.38 -15.51
CA GLU A 167 -5.83 2.98 -15.83
C GLU A 167 -6.46 2.53 -17.14
N ASP A 168 -7.72 2.90 -17.40
CA ASP A 168 -8.41 2.59 -18.66
C ASP A 168 -7.70 3.30 -19.84
N SER A 169 -7.28 4.56 -19.65
CA SER A 169 -6.51 5.31 -20.65
C SER A 169 -5.15 4.66 -20.94
N MET A 170 -4.46 4.15 -19.92
CA MET A 170 -3.19 3.45 -20.12
C MET A 170 -3.37 2.13 -20.86
N ARG A 171 -4.39 1.34 -20.52
CA ARG A 171 -4.71 0.12 -21.27
C ARG A 171 -4.98 0.42 -22.74
N TRP A 172 -5.76 1.47 -23.01
CA TRP A 172 -6.02 1.92 -24.37
C TRP A 172 -4.77 2.35 -25.15
N ILE A 173 -3.75 2.90 -24.49
CA ILE A 173 -2.48 3.26 -25.15
C ILE A 173 -1.61 2.01 -25.43
N CYS A 174 -1.74 0.98 -24.60
CA CYS A 174 -0.94 -0.25 -24.72
C CYS A 174 -1.54 -1.28 -25.68
N ASP A 175 -2.84 -1.20 -25.95
CA ASP A 175 -3.57 -2.01 -26.93
C ASP A 175 -3.44 -1.43 -28.36
#